data_AF-A0A8T4M272-F1
#
_entry.id   AF-A0A8T4M272-F1
#
_cell.length_a   1.000
_cell.length_b   1.000
_cell.length_c   1.000
_cell.angle_alpha   90.00
_cell.angle_beta   90.00
_cell.angle_gamma   90.00
#
_symmetry.space_group_name_H-M   'P 1'
#
loop_
_entity.id
_entity.type
_entity.pdbx_description
1 polymer ?
#
loop_
_entity_poly.entity_id
_entity_poly.type
_entity_poly.pdbx_seq_one_letter_code
_entity_poly.pdbx_strand_id
1 'polypeptide(L)' 'MVKEDLIWAIKNAMERGESIELAKISLLNAGYNSQDVEEAAEKIQETQKKFSLKIPFFNK' A
#
# COMPACT_ATOMS: atom_id res chain seq x y z
N MET A 1 -0.56 -0.27 16.25
CA MET A 1 0.54 -1.19 15.88
C MET A 1 0.19 -1.68 14.49
N VAL A 2 0.91 -1.24 13.46
CA VAL A 2 0.48 -1.53 12.08
C VAL A 2 0.56 -3.04 11.85
N LYS A 3 -0.56 -3.64 11.43
CA LYS A 3 -0.64 -5.08 11.17
C LYS A 3 0.16 -5.40 9.91
N GLU A 4 1.30 -6.05 10.09
CA GLU A 4 2.19 -6.43 8.98
C GLU A 4 1.48 -7.30 7.94
N ASP A 5 0.53 -8.11 8.37
CA ASP A 5 -0.31 -8.92 7.49
C ASP A 5 -1.11 -8.08 6.48
N LEU A 6 -1.63 -6.92 6.90
CA LEU A 6 -2.36 -6.02 6.00
C LEU A 6 -1.41 -5.34 5.00
N ILE A 7 -0.20 -5.01 5.43
CA ILE A 7 0.84 -4.47 4.53
C ILE A 7 1.17 -5.53 3.47
N TRP A 8 1.36 -6.79 3.87
CA TRP A 8 1.62 -7.89 2.94
C TRP A 8 0.44 -8.15 2.01
N ALA A 9 -0.79 -8.12 2.52
CA ALA A 9 -1.98 -8.30 1.70
C ALA A 9 -2.11 -7.22 0.61
N ILE A 10 -1.88 -5.95 0.95
CA ILE A 10 -1.92 -4.84 -0.01
C ILE A 10 -0.76 -4.96 -1.02
N LYS A 11 0.45 -5.31 -0.57
CA LYS A 11 1.58 -5.56 -1.49
C LYS A 11 1.29 -6.68 -2.48
N ASN A 12 0.77 -7.81 -2.01
CA ASN A 12 0.43 -8.94 -2.87
C ASN A 12 -0.66 -8.56 -3.89
N ALA A 13 -1.62 -7.71 -3.51
CA ALA A 13 -2.62 -7.18 -4.45
C ALA A 13 -1.98 -6.31 -5.53
N MET A 14 -1.05 -5.43 -5.14
CA MET A 14 -0.30 -4.61 -6.09
C MET A 14 0.57 -5.44 -7.04
N GLU A 15 1.18 -6.53 -6.57
CA GLU A 15 1.96 -7.44 -7.43
C GLU A 15 1.09 -8.15 -8.48
N ARG A 16 -0.22 -8.31 -8.21
CA ARG A 16 -1.20 -8.79 -9.19
C ARG A 16 -1.70 -7.70 -10.14
N GLY A 17 -1.25 -6.45 -9.96
CA GLY A 17 -1.69 -5.29 -10.76
C GLY A 17 -2.93 -4.60 -10.22
N GLU A 18 -3.38 -4.92 -9.01
CA GLU A 18 -4.50 -4.22 -8.37
C GLU A 18 -4.06 -2.87 -7.79
N SER A 19 -4.95 -1.87 -7.77
CA SER A 19 -4.69 -0.59 -7.12
C SER A 19 -4.79 -0.73 -5.59
N ILE A 20 -4.14 0.18 -4.86
CA ILE A 20 -4.25 0.23 -3.39
C ILE A 20 -5.71 0.42 -2.96
N GLU A 21 -6.50 1.24 -3.68
CA GLU A 21 -7.93 1.41 -3.40
C GLU A 21 -8.71 0.10 -3.52
N LEU A 22 -8.44 -0.69 -4.56
CA LEU A 22 -9.11 -1.99 -4.72
C LEU A 22 -8.70 -2.97 -3.62
N ALA A 23 -7.43 -2.98 -3.24
CA ALA A 23 -6.93 -3.78 -2.12
C ALA A 23 -7.60 -3.38 -0.79
N LYS A 24 -7.77 -2.08 -0.53
CA LYS A 24 -8.48 -1.56 0.65
C LYS A 24 -9.93 -2.06 0.67
N ILE A 25 -10.65 -1.92 -0.45
CA ILE A 25 -12.04 -2.38 -0.56
C ILE A 25 -12.14 -3.88 -0.29
N SER A 26 -11.25 -4.69 -0.86
CA SER A 26 -11.21 -6.14 -0.63
C SER A 26 -11.00 -6.49 0.85
N LEU A 27 -10.11 -5.78 1.56
CA LEU A 27 -9.85 -5.97 2.98
C LEU A 27 -11.04 -5.53 3.84
N LEU A 28 -11.67 -4.40 3.52
CA LEU A 28 -12.88 -3.95 4.24
C LEU A 28 -14.03 -4.95 4.06
N ASN A 29 -14.23 -5.46 2.85
CA ASN A 29 -15.23 -6.49 2.55
C ASN A 29 -14.94 -7.82 3.25
N ALA A 30 -13.67 -8.13 3.52
CA ALA A 30 -13.26 -9.30 4.30
C ALA A 30 -13.44 -9.12 5.82
N GLY A 31 -13.91 -7.95 6.28
CA GLY A 31 -14.21 -7.68 7.69
C GLY A 31 -13.03 -7.13 8.49
N TYR A 32 -11.94 -6.71 7.83
CA TYR A 32 -10.85 -6.03 8.52
C TYR A 32 -11.27 -4.63 8.98
N ASN A 33 -10.68 -4.17 10.09
CA ASN A 33 -10.95 -2.85 10.64
C ASN A 33 -10.47 -1.74 9.68
N SER A 34 -11.30 -0.72 9.48
CA SER A 34 -11.00 0.36 8.54
C SER A 34 -9.78 1.18 8.88
N GLN A 35 -9.54 1.44 10.17
CA GLN A 35 -8.37 2.18 10.63
C GLN A 35 -7.08 1.39 10.35
N ASP A 36 -7.07 0.09 10.65
CA ASP A 36 -5.91 -0.78 10.39
C ASP A 36 -5.59 -0.85 8.89
N VAL A 37 -6.63 -0.91 8.04
CA VAL A 37 -6.49 -0.94 6.58
C VAL A 37 -5.94 0.38 6.04
N GLU A 38 -6.40 1.52 6.56
CA GLU A 38 -5.89 2.83 6.19
C GLU A 38 -4.43 3.02 6.61
N GLU A 39 -4.08 2.71 7.86
CA GLU A 39 -2.71 2.81 8.36
C GLU A 39 -1.73 1.96 7.52
N ALA A 40 -2.14 0.76 7.10
CA ALA A 40 -1.33 -0.10 6.24
C ALA A 40 -1.17 0.49 4.83
N ALA A 41 -2.24 1.04 4.25
CA ALA A 41 -2.22 1.67 2.94
C ALA A 41 -1.35 2.94 2.90
N GLU A 42 -1.47 3.80 3.92
CA GLU A 42 -0.65 5.00 4.07
C GLU A 42 0.84 4.67 4.13
N LYS A 43 1.22 3.65 4.92
CA LYS A 43 2.63 3.23 5.04
C LYS A 43 3.21 2.76 3.70
N ILE A 44 2.41 2.11 2.86
CA ILE A 44 2.83 1.70 1.50
C ILE A 44 2.97 2.93 0.59
N GLN A 45 2.02 3.86 0.62
CA GLN A 45 2.08 5.09 -0.16
C GLN A 45 3.29 5.96 0.21
N GLU A 46 3.58 6.11 1.50
CA GLU A 46 4.78 6.80 1.97
C GLU A 46 6.06 6.15 1.44
N THR A 47 6.10 4.81 1.41
CA THR A 47 7.23 4.07 0.88
C THR A 47 7.39 4.34 -0.63
N GLN A 48 6.30 4.28 -1.41
CA GLN A 48 6.35 4.59 -2.85
C GLN A 48 6.77 6.03 -3.14
N LYS A 49 6.30 6.99 -2.34
CA LYS A 49 6.68 8.40 -2.45
C LYS A 49 8.17 8.61 -2.21
N LYS A 50 8.76 7.91 -1.23
CA LYS A 50 10.21 7.92 -0.96
C LYS A 50 11.03 7.33 -2.12
N PHE A 51 10.52 6.34 -2.84
CA PHE A 51 11.18 5.80 -4.03
C PHE A 51 11.06 6.74 -5.24
N SER A 52 9.90 7.37 -5.44
CA SER A 52 9.69 8.31 -6.55
C SER A 52 10.53 9.58 -6.43
N LEU A 53 10.85 10.02 -5.21
CA LEU A 53 11.70 11.18 -4.94
C LEU A 53 13.21 10.90 -5.07
N LYS A 54 13.62 9.63 -5.28
CA LYS A 54 15.03 9.22 -5.35
C LYS A 54 15.57 9.03 -6.77
N ILE A 55 14.84 9.45 -7.80
CA ILE A 55 15.38 9.52 -9.16
C ILE A 55 15.95 10.93 -9.37
N PRO A 56 17.24 11.20 -9.11
CA PRO A 56 17.84 12.40 -9.66
C PRO A 56 17.73 12.26 -11.18
N PHE A 57 17.07 13.20 -11.82
CA PHE A 57 17.14 13.41 -13.26
C PHE A 57 18.61 13.37 -13.69
N PHE A 58 19.07 12.23 -14.21
CA PHE A 58 20.34 12.11 -14.88
C PHE A 58 20.10 11.59 -16.29
N ASN A 59 20.04 12.54 -17.23
CA ASN A 59 20.56 12.43 -18.59
C ASN A 59 20.46 13.84 -19.20
N LYS A 60 21.56 14.59 -19.26
CA LYS A 60 22.70 14.56 -20.21
C LYS A 60 22.40 15.38 -21.46
#